data_AF-A0A564W605-F1
#
_entry.id   AF-A0A564W605-F1
#
_cell.length_a   1.000
_cell.length_b   1.000
_cell.length_c   1.000
_cell.angle_alpha   90.00
_cell.angle_beta   90.00
_cell.angle_gamma   90.00
#
_symmetry.space_group_name_H-M   'P 1'
#
loop_
_entity.id
_entity.type
_entity.pdbx_description
1 polymer ?
#
loop_
_entity_poly.entity_id
_entity_poly.type
_entity_poly.pdbx_seq_one_letter_code
_entity_poly.pdbx_strand_id
1 'polypeptide(L)'
;MNRRAYKEINNAELQKQSRQLTSEKMKLYGDYKDGRMERDSYKQRTEKISGQLDEINRKIEDAENSKKLLEQNELSDKIKLKDFLGIQKFDTEKLREIIKVIRVHSQDEIEIEWNFDDIFSEQR
;
A
#
# COMPACT_ATOMS: atom_id res chain seq x y z
N MET A 1 -10.54 11.22 7.43
CA MET A 1 -9.32 11.18 6.58
C MET A 1 -9.12 9.72 6.17
N ASN A 2 -9.19 9.41 4.88
CA ASN A 2 -9.30 8.02 4.39
C ASN A 2 -7.95 7.27 4.52
N ARG A 3 -7.96 5.94 4.71
CA ARG A 3 -6.76 5.09 4.93
C ARG A 3 -5.75 5.17 3.77
N ARG A 4 -6.23 5.41 2.53
CA ARG A 4 -5.38 5.68 1.35
C ARG A 4 -4.59 6.99 1.51
N ALA A 5 -5.24 8.06 1.95
CA ALA A 5 -4.59 9.35 2.18
C ALA A 5 -3.53 9.29 3.29
N TYR A 6 -3.78 8.52 4.37
CA TYR A 6 -2.76 8.27 5.40
C TYR A 6 -1.55 7.50 4.88
N LYS A 7 -1.75 6.48 4.03
CA LYS A 7 -0.65 5.71 3.44
C LYS A 7 0.19 6.57 2.48
N GLU A 8 -0.44 7.43 1.70
CA GLU A 8 0.26 8.32 0.76
C GLU A 8 1.06 9.42 1.48
N ILE A 9 0.52 10.02 2.54
CA ILE A 9 1.24 10.98 3.39
C ILE A 9 2.44 10.32 4.06
N ASN A 10 2.27 9.09 4.57
CA ASN A 10 3.35 8.33 5.19
C ASN A 10 4.49 8.00 4.20
N ASN A 11 4.18 7.68 2.94
CA ASN A 11 5.21 7.43 1.92
C ASN A 11 6.00 8.72 1.59
N ALA A 12 5.32 9.85 1.41
CA ALA A 12 5.97 11.13 1.14
C ALA A 12 6.89 11.58 2.30
N GLU A 13 6.49 11.34 3.55
CA GLU A 13 7.31 11.60 4.73
C GLU A 13 8.54 10.69 4.79
N LEU A 14 8.39 9.39 4.51
CA LEU A 14 9.51 8.44 4.42
C LEU A 14 10.50 8.84 3.33
N GLN A 15 10.03 9.26 2.15
CA GLN A 15 10.87 9.78 1.08
C GLN A 15 11.58 11.10 1.46
N LYS A 16 10.93 11.96 2.25
CA LYS A 16 11.55 13.18 2.78
C LYS A 16 12.66 12.85 3.78
N GLN A 17 12.41 11.90 4.70
CA GLN A 17 13.41 11.43 5.66
C GLN A 17 14.63 10.80 4.95
N SER A 18 14.39 9.97 3.93
CA SER A 18 15.47 9.39 3.11
C SER A 18 16.38 10.49 2.50
N ARG A 19 15.78 11.52 1.89
CA ARG A 19 16.53 12.67 1.33
C ARG A 19 17.32 13.45 2.39
N GLN A 20 16.76 13.61 3.59
CA GLN A 20 17.46 14.26 4.71
C GLN A 20 18.68 13.45 5.15
N LEU A 21 18.51 12.13 5.31
CA LEU A 21 19.60 11.21 5.68
C LEU A 21 20.70 11.15 4.62
N THR A 22 20.35 11.16 3.33
CA THR A 22 21.34 11.26 2.24
C THR A 22 22.12 12.59 2.31
N SER A 23 21.43 13.69 2.60
CA SER A 23 22.06 15.00 2.75
C SER A 23 23.00 15.05 3.95
N GLU A 24 22.60 14.42 5.06
CA GLU A 24 23.41 14.29 6.26
C GLU A 24 24.66 13.45 6.00
N LYS A 25 24.54 12.32 5.30
CA LYS A 25 25.67 11.49 4.88
C LYS A 25 26.68 12.28 4.03
N MET A 26 26.20 13.16 3.15
CA MET A 26 27.05 14.03 2.33
C MET A 26 27.79 15.07 3.18
N LYS A 27 27.13 15.67 4.18
CA LYS A 27 27.76 16.59 5.13
C LYS A 27 28.83 15.89 5.98
N LEU A 28 28.52 14.71 6.50
CA LEU A 28 29.48 13.92 7.28
C LEU A 28 30.73 13.58 6.48
N TYR A 29 30.58 13.30 5.18
CA TYR A 29 31.74 13.09 4.30
C TYR A 29 32.60 14.35 4.15
N GLY A 30 31.96 15.53 4.01
CA GLY A 30 32.65 16.81 4.00
C GLY A 30 33.43 17.07 5.30
N ASP A 31 32.77 16.90 6.46
CA ASP A 31 33.39 17.11 7.76
C ASP A 31 34.57 16.15 8.03
N TYR A 32 34.45 14.89 7.59
CA TYR A 32 35.54 13.91 7.65
C TYR A 32 36.70 14.31 6.75
N LYS A 33 36.42 14.71 5.51
CA LYS A 33 37.44 15.14 4.53
C LYS A 33 38.19 16.39 4.99
N ASP A 34 37.49 17.32 5.64
CA ASP A 34 38.06 18.57 6.16
C ASP A 34 38.76 18.39 7.53
N GLY A 35 38.84 17.15 8.04
CA GLY A 35 39.49 16.84 9.31
C GLY A 35 38.73 17.33 10.55
N ARG A 36 37.48 17.77 10.39
CA ARG A 36 36.59 18.21 11.48
C ARG A 36 35.91 17.03 12.20
N MET A 37 36.09 15.82 11.68
CA MET A 37 35.53 14.60 12.21
C MET A 37 36.55 13.46 12.15
N GLU A 38 36.66 12.70 13.23
CA GLU A 38 37.47 11.49 13.27
C GLU A 38 36.87 10.36 12.43
N ARG A 39 37.75 9.51 11.89
CA ARG A 39 37.37 8.39 11.02
C ARG A 39 36.35 7.45 11.67
N ASP A 40 36.53 7.12 12.95
CA ASP A 40 35.67 6.18 13.66
C ASP A 40 34.28 6.79 13.93
N SER A 41 34.24 8.08 14.26
CA SER A 41 33.01 8.85 14.39
C SER A 41 32.24 8.92 13.05
N TYR A 42 32.95 9.16 11.95
CA TYR A 42 32.37 9.15 10.61
C TYR A 42 31.79 7.78 10.26
N LYS A 43 32.56 6.70 10.50
CA LYS A 43 32.14 5.33 10.19
C LYS A 43 30.88 4.96 10.97
N GLN A 44 30.85 5.20 12.29
CA GLN A 44 29.71 4.87 13.14
C GLN A 44 28.43 5.60 12.71
N ARG A 45 28.53 6.91 12.43
CA ARG A 45 27.36 7.71 11.98
C ARG A 45 26.88 7.28 10.60
N THR A 46 27.80 6.95 9.69
CA THR A 46 27.46 6.52 8.33
C THR A 46 26.80 5.14 8.32
N GLU A 47 27.25 4.22 9.18
CA GLU A 47 26.61 2.90 9.37
C GLU A 47 25.19 3.05 9.91
N LYS A 48 24.99 3.90 10.93
CA LYS A 48 23.67 4.17 11.49
C LYS A 48 22.71 4.75 10.44
N ILE A 49 23.15 5.76 9.69
CA ILE A 49 22.36 6.36 8.60
C ILE A 49 22.02 5.33 7.52
N SER A 50 22.97 4.46 7.16
CA SER A 50 22.74 3.43 6.15
C SER A 50 21.69 2.42 6.62
N GLY A 51 21.74 1.98 7.88
CA GLY A 51 20.69 1.12 8.46
C GLY A 51 19.31 1.78 8.47
N GLN A 52 19.23 3.09 8.78
CA GLN A 52 17.96 3.82 8.71
C GLN A 52 17.43 3.96 7.28
N LEU A 53 18.31 4.16 6.30
CA LEU A 53 17.93 4.18 4.88
C LEU A 53 17.38 2.84 4.42
N ASP A 54 18.00 1.73 4.83
CA ASP A 54 17.51 0.38 4.51
C ASP A 54 16.13 0.10 5.10
N GLU A 55 15.90 0.52 6.35
CA GLU A 55 14.58 0.38 6.99
C GLU A 55 13.50 1.22 6.28
N ILE A 56 13.84 2.47 5.91
CA ILE A 56 12.93 3.34 5.16
C ILE A 56 12.62 2.74 3.78
N ASN A 57 13.62 2.24 3.07
CA ASN A 57 13.44 1.62 1.76
C ASN A 57 12.51 0.40 1.84
N ARG A 58 12.68 -0.46 2.85
CA ARG A 58 11.77 -1.61 3.08
C ARG A 58 10.33 -1.15 3.30
N LYS A 59 10.12 -0.13 4.14
CA LYS A 59 8.76 0.41 4.39
C LYS A 59 8.12 1.01 3.14
N ILE A 60 8.93 1.65 2.28
CA ILE A 60 8.46 2.18 0.99
C ILE A 60 8.09 1.03 0.05
N GLU A 61 8.96 0.03 -0.09
CA GLU A 61 8.74 -1.15 -0.94
C GLU A 61 7.49 -1.93 -0.52
N ASP A 62 7.31 -2.18 0.78
CA ASP A 62 6.13 -2.86 1.33
C ASP A 62 4.84 -2.08 1.03
N ALA A 63 4.89 -0.74 1.16
CA ALA A 63 3.77 0.13 0.86
C ALA A 63 3.41 0.13 -0.63
N GLU A 64 4.41 0.15 -1.52
CA GLU A 64 4.25 0.09 -2.97
C GLU A 64 3.70 -1.26 -3.43
N ASN A 65 4.25 -2.37 -2.92
CA ASN A 65 3.76 -3.72 -3.23
C ASN A 65 2.31 -3.91 -2.76
N SER A 66 1.99 -3.42 -1.56
CA SER A 66 0.62 -3.44 -1.05
C SER A 66 -0.34 -2.64 -1.94
N LYS A 67 0.08 -1.47 -2.45
CA LYS A 67 -0.72 -0.64 -3.36
C LYS A 67 -0.93 -1.35 -4.70
N LYS A 68 0.13 -1.93 -5.28
CA LYS A 68 0.05 -2.64 -6.56
C LYS A 68 -0.89 -3.86 -6.49
N LEU A 69 -0.87 -4.60 -5.39
CA LEU A 69 -1.79 -5.74 -5.18
C LEU A 69 -3.25 -5.28 -5.10
N LEU A 70 -3.52 -4.18 -4.39
CA LEU A 70 -4.86 -3.59 -4.31
C LEU A 70 -5.35 -3.10 -5.69
N GLU A 71 -4.51 -2.38 -6.45
CA GLU A 71 -4.86 -1.90 -7.78
C GLU A 71 -5.13 -3.04 -8.78
N GLN A 72 -4.35 -4.13 -8.71
CA GLN A 72 -4.60 -5.31 -9.54
C GLN A 72 -5.93 -6.00 -9.20
N ASN A 73 -6.27 -6.12 -7.91
CA ASN A 73 -7.54 -6.67 -7.49
C ASN A 73 -8.71 -5.78 -7.96
N GLU A 74 -8.64 -4.46 -7.75
CA GLU A 74 -9.68 -3.53 -8.22
C GLU A 74 -9.90 -3.59 -9.74
N LEU A 75 -8.83 -3.72 -10.52
CA LEU A 75 -8.92 -3.83 -11.98
C LEU A 75 -9.56 -5.16 -12.39
N SER A 76 -9.14 -6.26 -11.76
CA SER A 76 -9.73 -7.59 -11.97
C SER A 76 -11.23 -7.57 -11.67
N ASP A 77 -11.63 -6.97 -10.56
CA ASP A 77 -13.01 -6.92 -10.11
C ASP A 77 -13.87 -6.04 -11.04
N LYS A 78 -13.34 -4.90 -11.49
CA LYS A 78 -14.02 -4.05 -12.50
C LYS A 78 -14.21 -4.75 -13.84
N ILE A 79 -13.25 -5.56 -14.28
CA ILE A 79 -13.37 -6.35 -15.51
C ILE A 79 -14.46 -7.41 -15.35
N LYS A 80 -14.40 -8.19 -14.27
CA LYS A 80 -15.43 -9.18 -13.94
C LYS A 80 -16.82 -8.55 -13.91
N LEU A 81 -17.02 -7.42 -13.22
CA LEU A 81 -18.33 -6.77 -13.14
C LEU A 81 -18.89 -6.32 -14.49
N LYS A 82 -18.03 -5.88 -15.43
CA LYS A 82 -18.47 -5.50 -16.78
C LYS A 82 -19.05 -6.69 -17.55
N ASP A 83 -18.48 -7.88 -17.37
CA ASP A 83 -18.97 -9.11 -18.01
C ASP A 83 -20.35 -9.52 -17.48
N PHE A 84 -20.76 -9.02 -16.30
CA PHE A 84 -22.08 -9.26 -15.72
C PHE A 84 -23.15 -8.27 -16.19
N LEU A 85 -22.78 -7.05 -16.57
CA LEU A 85 -23.71 -6.08 -17.12
C LEU A 85 -24.34 -6.53 -18.45
N GLY A 86 -23.66 -7.41 -19.19
CA GLY A 86 -24.14 -7.95 -20.47
C GLY A 86 -24.98 -9.23 -20.36
N ILE A 87 -25.23 -9.76 -19.16
CA ILE A 87 -25.95 -11.02 -18.98
C ILE A 87 -27.45 -10.78 -19.22
N GLN A 88 -28.00 -11.40 -20.27
CA GLN A 88 -29.44 -11.36 -20.58
C GLN A 88 -30.26 -12.50 -19.94
N LYS A 89 -29.60 -13.54 -19.43
CA LYS A 89 -30.24 -14.71 -18.80
C LYS A 89 -29.53 -15.07 -17.50
N PHE A 90 -30.31 -15.40 -16.48
CA PHE A 90 -29.78 -15.81 -15.19
C PHE A 90 -28.80 -16.99 -15.35
N ASP A 91 -27.57 -16.79 -14.91
CA ASP A 91 -26.49 -17.76 -15.01
C ASP A 91 -25.94 -18.01 -13.60
N THR A 92 -26.29 -19.18 -13.05
CA THR A 92 -25.92 -19.58 -11.70
C THR A 92 -24.41 -19.76 -11.53
N GLU A 93 -23.70 -20.16 -12.59
CA GLU A 93 -22.25 -20.35 -12.52
C GLU A 93 -21.56 -18.99 -12.41
N LYS A 94 -22.01 -18.02 -13.21
CA LYS A 94 -21.56 -16.63 -13.09
C LYS A 94 -21.85 -16.06 -11.70
N LEU A 95 -23.05 -16.26 -11.13
CA LEU A 95 -23.36 -15.74 -9.80
C LEU A 95 -22.44 -16.28 -8.69
N ARG A 96 -21.96 -17.53 -8.79
CA ARG A 96 -20.97 -18.10 -7.85
C ARG A 96 -19.62 -17.38 -7.88
N GLU A 97 -19.29 -16.69 -8.98
CA GLU A 97 -18.04 -15.93 -9.07
C GLU A 97 -18.10 -14.62 -8.27
N ILE A 98 -19.28 -13.99 -8.16
CA ILE A 98 -19.46 -12.70 -7.48
C ILE A 98 -19.94 -12.87 -6.04
N ILE A 99 -20.81 -13.85 -5.80
CA ILE A 99 -21.46 -14.05 -4.50
C ILE A 99 -20.72 -15.11 -3.72
N LYS A 100 -20.26 -14.74 -2.52
CA LYS A 100 -19.59 -15.66 -1.60
C LYS A 100 -20.61 -16.52 -0.86
N VAL A 101 -21.61 -15.88 -0.24
CA VAL A 101 -22.65 -16.55 0.55
C VAL A 101 -23.97 -15.79 0.40
N ILE A 102 -25.08 -16.53 0.34
CA ILE A 102 -26.43 -15.98 0.50
C ILE A 102 -27.01 -16.59 1.78
N ARG A 103 -27.37 -15.76 2.76
CA ARG A 103 -28.10 -16.16 3.96
C ARG A 103 -29.55 -15.72 3.78
N VAL A 104 -30.48 -16.66 3.90
CA VAL A 104 -31.91 -16.39 3.82
C VAL A 104 -32.47 -16.42 5.23
N HIS A 105 -32.91 -15.28 5.73
CA HIS A 105 -33.42 -15.13 7.10
C HIS A 105 -34.95 -15.27 7.15
N SER A 106 -35.64 -14.82 6.10
CA SER A 106 -37.08 -15.02 5.93
C SER A 106 -37.47 -14.96 4.44
N GLN A 107 -38.78 -14.99 4.16
CA GLN A 107 -39.31 -14.90 2.78
C GLN A 107 -38.96 -13.56 2.10
N ASP A 108 -38.80 -12.50 2.90
CA ASP A 108 -38.54 -11.13 2.42
C ASP A 108 -37.16 -10.59 2.86
N GLU A 109 -36.35 -11.41 3.55
CA GLU A 109 -35.05 -10.99 4.08
C GLU A 109 -33.93 -11.95 3.67
N ILE A 110 -33.00 -11.41 2.87
CA ILE A 110 -31.76 -12.08 2.50
C ILE A 110 -30.56 -11.17 2.80
N GLU A 111 -29.45 -11.80 3.15
CA GLU A 111 -28.16 -11.17 3.34
C GLU A 111 -27.18 -11.80 2.34
N ILE A 112 -26.52 -10.98 1.54
CA ILE A 112 -25.56 -11.43 0.54
C ILE A 112 -24.16 -10.98 0.98
N GLU A 113 -23.29 -11.95 1.19
CA GLU A 113 -21.85 -11.72 1.34
C GLU A 113 -21.20 -11.81 -0.04
N TRP A 114 -20.55 -10.73 -0.48
CA TRP A 114 -19.90 -10.65 -1.78
C TRP A 114 -18.47 -11.20 -1.72
N ASN A 115 -17.97 -11.75 -2.83
CA ASN A 115 -16.56 -12.15 -2.98
C ASN A 115 -15.61 -10.95 -3.13
N PHE A 116 -16.14 -9.75 -3.30
CA PHE A 116 -15.39 -8.51 -3.46
C PHE A 116 -15.43 -7.70 -2.17
N ASP A 117 -14.34 -7.00 -1.87
CA ASP A 117 -14.33 -6.00 -0.81
C ASP A 117 -15.37 -4.92 -1.12
N ASP A 118 -16.10 -4.48 -0.09
CA ASP A 118 -17.20 -3.54 -0.21
C ASP A 118 -16.71 -2.23 -0.84
N ILE A 119 -16.99 -2.07 -2.14
CA ILE A 119 -16.57 -0.96 -3.00
C ILE A 119 -17.17 0.38 -2.49
N PHE A 120 -18.17 0.32 -1.60
CA PHE A 120 -18.85 1.46 -1.01
C PHE A 120 -18.45 1.74 0.44
N SER A 121 -17.63 0.88 1.06
CA SER A 121 -17.18 1.07 2.45
C SER A 121 -16.25 2.27 2.66
N GLU A 122 -15.75 2.89 1.59
CA GLU A 122 -14.93 4.10 1.65
C GLU A 122 -15.72 5.42 1.84
N GLN A 123 -17.05 5.36 2.00
CA GLN A 123 -17.90 6.51 2.35
C GLN A 123 -18.49 6.38 3.76
N ARG A 124 -17.66 6.41 4.81
CA ARG A 124 -18.10 6.72 6.19
C ARG A 124 -17.07 7.57 6.92
#